data_AF-A0A7V9L030-F1
#
_entry.id   AF-A0A7V9L030-F1
#
_cell.length_a   1.000
_cell.length_b   1.000
_cell.length_c   1.000
_cell.angle_alpha   90.00
_cell.angle_beta   90.00
_cell.angle_gamma   90.00
#
_symmetry.space_group_name_H-M   'P 1'
#
loop_
_entity.id
_entity.type
_entity.pdbx_description
1 polymer ?
#
loop_
_entity_poly.entity_id
_entity_poly.type
_entity_poly.pdbx_seq_one_letter_code
_entity_poly.pdbx_strand_id
1 'polypeptide(L)'
;MAAVAPRSPSLLRALRAFCLGAFFELGAELERGAEIPVELQEHGGPNRPTLYEYRPLVGAFVVERAERLTQREDAHEALVALKDEPAAGIFARAHAGEKTSEDEALRRTVLVPLLVRVSERCAGFDWEDSAFDSAYAELERSLFGERRSYAALAPLV
;
A
#
# COMPACT_ATOMS: atom_id res chain seq x y z
N MET A 1 -17.99 -11.96 -8.03
CA MET A 1 -18.33 -11.13 -6.84
C MET A 1 -18.52 -9.70 -7.33
N ALA A 2 -19.60 -9.02 -6.97
CA ALA A 2 -19.83 -7.64 -7.40
C ALA A 2 -18.78 -6.71 -6.75
N ALA A 3 -18.17 -5.83 -7.54
CA ALA A 3 -17.21 -4.85 -7.02
C ALA A 3 -17.95 -3.90 -6.06
N VAL A 4 -17.51 -3.86 -4.80
CA VAL A 4 -18.03 -2.92 -3.81
C VAL A 4 -17.50 -1.53 -4.18
N ALA A 5 -18.40 -0.54 -4.27
CA ALA A 5 -18.01 0.83 -4.54
C ALA A 5 -17.10 1.35 -3.41
N PRO A 6 -16.00 2.07 -3.73
CA PRO A 6 -15.08 2.59 -2.73
C PRO A 6 -15.80 3.60 -1.84
N ARG A 7 -15.51 3.55 -0.53
CA ARG A 7 -16.05 4.45 0.49
C ARG A 7 -15.61 5.89 0.27
N SER A 8 -14.38 6.09 -0.25
CA SER A 8 -13.84 7.39 -0.60
C SER A 8 -13.24 7.36 -2.02
N PRO A 9 -14.01 7.77 -3.05
CA PRO A 9 -13.55 7.76 -4.45
C PRO A 9 -12.39 8.74 -4.74
N SER A 10 -12.27 9.83 -3.98
CA SER A 10 -11.13 10.76 -4.08
C SER A 10 -9.86 10.10 -3.53
N LEU A 11 -9.93 9.49 -2.35
CA LEU A 11 -8.80 8.80 -1.74
C LEU A 11 -8.32 7.62 -2.60
N LEU A 12 -9.24 6.82 -3.15
CA LEU A 12 -8.89 5.75 -4.09
C LEU A 12 -8.08 6.29 -5.26
N ARG A 13 -8.54 7.36 -5.90
CA ARG A 13 -7.87 7.94 -7.08
C ARG A 13 -6.49 8.48 -6.74
N ALA A 14 -6.36 9.20 -5.64
CA ALA A 14 -5.08 9.77 -5.21
C ALA A 14 -4.05 8.68 -4.88
N LEU A 15 -4.47 7.65 -4.14
CA LEU A 15 -3.60 6.51 -3.82
C LEU A 15 -3.23 5.69 -5.06
N ARG A 16 -4.16 5.51 -6.01
CA ARG A 16 -3.87 4.83 -7.28
C ARG A 16 -2.85 5.60 -8.10
N ALA A 17 -3.01 6.93 -8.21
CA ALA A 17 -2.08 7.79 -8.92
C ALA A 17 -0.67 7.70 -8.34
N PHE A 18 -0.54 7.77 -7.01
CA PHE A 18 0.73 7.57 -6.32
C PHE A 18 1.36 6.21 -6.63
N CYS A 19 0.60 5.10 -6.53
CA CYS A 19 1.14 3.77 -6.81
C CYS A 19 1.57 3.62 -8.27
N LEU A 20 0.77 4.10 -9.23
CA LEU A 20 1.10 4.09 -10.65
C LEU A 20 2.39 4.86 -10.93
N GLY A 21 2.50 6.07 -10.37
CA GLY A 21 3.67 6.91 -10.53
C GLY A 21 4.93 6.26 -9.95
N ALA A 22 4.83 5.66 -8.77
CA ALA A 22 5.91 4.93 -8.13
C ALA A 22 6.34 3.70 -8.95
N PHE A 23 5.39 2.93 -9.49
CA PHE A 23 5.68 1.79 -10.37
C PHE A 23 6.45 2.21 -11.61
N PHE A 24 6.05 3.31 -12.26
CA PHE A 24 6.77 3.83 -13.42
C PHE A 24 8.23 4.17 -13.09
N GLU A 25 8.48 4.85 -11.97
CA GLU A 25 9.84 5.23 -11.56
C GLU A 25 10.69 4.02 -11.17
N LEU A 26 10.10 3.06 -10.46
CA LEU A 26 10.78 1.83 -10.04
C LEU A 26 11.10 0.93 -11.23
N GLY A 27 10.18 0.78 -12.18
CA GLY A 27 10.40 0.10 -13.45
C GLY A 27 11.54 0.73 -14.25
N ALA A 28 11.54 2.05 -14.39
CA ALA A 28 12.61 2.78 -15.07
C ALA A 28 13.97 2.69 -14.35
N GLU A 29 13.99 2.42 -13.04
CA GLU A 29 15.23 2.14 -12.30
C GLU A 29 15.76 0.73 -12.60
N LEU A 30 14.88 -0.27 -12.69
CA LEU A 30 15.27 -1.63 -13.10
C LEU A 30 15.79 -1.66 -14.54
N GLU A 31 15.16 -0.95 -15.46
CA GLU A 31 15.64 -0.82 -16.85
C GLU A 31 17.04 -0.19 -16.93
N ARG A 32 17.40 0.66 -15.97
CA ARG A 32 18.74 1.25 -15.84
C ARG A 32 19.75 0.35 -15.12
N GLY A 33 19.34 -0.86 -14.74
CA GLY A 33 20.20 -1.87 -14.14
C GLY A 33 20.17 -1.91 -12.61
N ALA A 34 19.18 -1.30 -11.94
CA ALA A 34 18.99 -1.58 -10.53
C ALA A 34 18.52 -3.04 -10.34
N GLU A 35 18.97 -3.66 -9.25
CA GLU A 35 18.69 -5.07 -8.95
C GLU A 35 17.77 -5.19 -7.74
N ILE A 36 16.77 -6.07 -7.84
CA ILE A 36 15.92 -6.44 -6.71
C ILE A 36 16.71 -7.43 -5.85
N PRO A 37 16.89 -7.18 -4.53
CA PRO A 37 17.55 -8.13 -3.65
C PRO A 37 16.85 -9.48 -3.65
N VAL A 38 17.61 -10.56 -3.50
CA VAL A 38 17.07 -11.93 -3.45
C VAL A 38 17.46 -12.60 -2.13
N GLU A 39 16.52 -13.34 -1.57
CA GLU A 39 16.77 -14.24 -0.45
C GLU A 39 16.79 -15.70 -0.95
N LEU A 40 17.74 -16.49 -0.43
CA LEU A 40 17.78 -17.93 -0.65
C LEU A 40 17.01 -18.62 0.48
N GLN A 41 15.92 -19.31 0.13
CA GLN A 41 15.15 -20.11 1.07
C GLN A 41 15.45 -21.60 0.87
N GLU A 42 15.78 -22.27 1.97
CA GLU A 42 16.03 -23.70 1.99
C GLU A 42 14.79 -24.44 2.53
N HIS A 43 14.22 -25.30 1.69
CA HIS A 43 13.10 -26.15 2.05
C HIS A 43 13.61 -27.57 2.23
N GLY A 44 13.99 -27.91 3.46
CA GLY A 44 14.47 -29.23 3.85
C GLY A 44 13.56 -29.88 4.90
N GLY A 45 13.53 -31.22 4.92
CA GLY A 45 12.85 -31.98 5.96
C GLY A 45 13.46 -33.38 6.12
N PRO A 46 13.19 -34.09 7.24
CA PRO A 46 13.74 -35.41 7.46
C PRO A 46 13.39 -36.36 6.31
N ASN A 47 14.41 -37.02 5.75
CA ASN A 47 14.29 -38.02 4.68
C ASN A 47 13.76 -37.46 3.33
N ARG A 48 14.00 -36.17 3.04
CA ARG A 48 13.67 -35.52 1.77
C ARG A 48 14.88 -34.72 1.26
N PRO A 49 15.09 -34.61 -0.06
CA PRO A 49 16.12 -33.71 -0.60
C PRO A 49 15.81 -32.25 -0.25
N THR A 50 16.84 -31.46 0.05
CA THR A 50 16.73 -30.01 0.28
C THR A 50 16.46 -29.33 -1.05
N LEU A 51 15.37 -28.55 -1.12
CA LEU A 51 15.07 -27.69 -2.25
C LEU A 51 15.50 -26.26 -1.95
N TYR A 52 16.01 -25.58 -2.96
CA TYR A 52 16.45 -24.19 -2.87
C TYR A 52 15.52 -23.32 -3.70
N GLU A 53 14.99 -22.26 -3.09
CA GLU A 53 14.14 -21.28 -3.74
C GLU A 53 14.78 -19.90 -3.66
N TYR A 54 14.87 -19.20 -4.79
CA TYR A 54 15.26 -17.80 -4.84
C TYR A 54 14.02 -16.93 -4.78
N ARG A 55 13.90 -16.11 -3.75
CA ARG A 55 12.74 -15.25 -3.53
C ARG A 55 13.12 -13.77 -3.70
N PRO A 56 12.55 -13.05 -4.68
CA PRO A 56 12.76 -11.62 -4.82
C PRO A 56 12.16 -10.84 -3.65
N LEU A 57 12.94 -9.94 -3.07
CA LEU A 57 12.55 -9.07 -1.95
C LEU A 57 12.05 -7.72 -2.46
N VAL A 58 10.95 -7.75 -3.23
CA VAL A 58 10.36 -6.54 -3.84
C VAL A 58 10.00 -5.49 -2.77
N GLY A 59 9.45 -5.93 -1.64
CA GLY A 59 9.15 -5.03 -0.53
C GLY A 59 10.38 -4.30 0.02
N ALA A 60 11.53 -4.99 0.13
CA ALA A 60 12.78 -4.36 0.58
C ALA A 60 13.27 -3.33 -0.43
N PHE A 61 13.21 -3.64 -1.72
CA PHE A 61 13.56 -2.72 -2.80
C PHE A 61 12.72 -1.43 -2.76
N VAL A 62 11.41 -1.56 -2.49
CA VAL A 62 10.50 -0.41 -2.33
C VAL A 62 10.82 0.41 -1.08
N VAL A 63 11.03 -0.26 0.08
CA VAL A 63 11.30 0.41 1.35
C VAL A 63 12.59 1.23 1.30
N GLU A 64 13.63 0.73 0.63
CA GLU A 64 14.89 1.46 0.42
C GLU A 64 14.67 2.79 -0.34
N ARG A 65 13.65 2.85 -1.19
CA ARG A 65 13.33 4.01 -2.04
C ARG A 65 12.19 4.87 -1.47
N ALA A 66 11.62 4.47 -0.34
CA ALA A 66 10.41 5.08 0.23
C ALA A 66 10.55 6.58 0.50
N GLU A 67 11.73 7.02 0.98
CA GLU A 67 11.97 8.44 1.25
C GLU A 67 11.82 9.28 -0.04
N ARG A 68 12.50 8.89 -1.12
CA ARG A 68 12.40 9.57 -2.42
C ARG A 68 11.00 9.49 -3.01
N LEU A 69 10.38 8.31 -2.99
CA LEU A 69 9.05 8.10 -3.56
C LEU A 69 7.98 8.92 -2.86
N THR A 70 8.08 9.08 -1.54
CA THR A 70 7.10 9.87 -0.78
C THR A 70 7.27 11.38 -0.96
N GLN A 71 8.39 11.86 -1.49
CA GLN A 71 8.61 13.30 -1.76
C GLN A 71 8.03 13.78 -3.10
N ARG A 72 7.49 12.88 -3.91
CA ARG A 72 6.88 13.20 -5.21
C ARG A 72 5.58 13.99 -5.08
N GLU A 73 5.18 14.64 -6.18
CA GLU A 73 3.94 15.42 -6.26
C GLU A 73 2.69 14.56 -6.05
N ASP A 74 2.62 13.41 -6.71
CA ASP A 74 1.53 12.43 -6.53
C ASP A 74 1.44 11.88 -5.10
N ALA A 75 2.57 11.70 -4.43
CA ALA A 75 2.62 11.36 -3.02
C ALA A 75 2.09 12.50 -2.12
N HIS A 76 2.35 13.76 -2.48
CA HIS A 76 1.80 14.90 -1.78
C HIS A 76 0.28 14.99 -1.93
N GLU A 77 -0.25 14.81 -3.15
CA GLU A 77 -1.70 14.76 -3.40
C GLU A 77 -2.37 13.61 -2.63
N ALA A 78 -1.74 12.43 -2.60
CA ALA A 78 -2.21 11.31 -1.80
C ALA A 78 -2.24 11.61 -0.30
N LEU A 79 -1.26 12.36 0.22
CA LEU A 79 -1.26 12.80 1.62
C LEU A 79 -2.36 13.82 1.93
N VAL A 80 -2.61 14.76 1.03
CA VAL A 80 -3.74 15.70 1.20
C VAL A 80 -5.05 14.92 1.27
N ALA A 81 -5.28 13.99 0.35
CA ALA A 81 -6.46 13.14 0.36
C ALA A 81 -6.57 12.27 1.63
N LEU A 82 -5.46 11.80 2.18
CA LEU A 82 -5.42 11.05 3.43
C LEU A 82 -5.74 11.93 4.65
N LYS A 83 -5.28 13.19 4.67
CA LYS A 83 -5.58 14.14 5.75
C LYS A 83 -7.05 14.56 5.76
N ASP A 84 -7.65 14.64 4.59
CA ASP A 84 -9.08 14.92 4.44
C ASP A 84 -9.97 13.74 4.89
N GLU A 85 -9.38 12.56 5.14
CA GLU A 85 -10.08 11.35 5.60
C GLU A 85 -9.84 11.11 7.11
N PRO A 86 -10.81 11.40 8.00
CA PRO A 86 -10.64 11.26 9.45
C PRO A 86 -10.22 9.86 9.90
N ALA A 87 -10.69 8.82 9.19
CA ALA A 87 -10.33 7.43 9.48
C ALA A 87 -8.82 7.18 9.32
N ALA A 88 -8.18 7.79 8.32
CA ALA A 88 -6.75 7.66 8.07
C ALA A 88 -5.92 8.31 9.18
N GLY A 89 -6.31 9.49 9.68
CA GLY A 89 -5.62 10.15 10.80
C GLY A 89 -5.73 9.38 12.12
N ILE A 90 -6.85 8.70 12.38
CA ILE A 90 -6.98 7.80 13.55
C ILE A 90 -6.10 6.57 13.38
N PHE A 91 -6.15 5.94 12.20
CA PHE A 91 -5.34 4.78 11.88
C PHE A 91 -3.84 5.07 12.02
N ALA A 92 -3.35 6.16 11.44
CA ALA A 92 -1.94 6.52 11.48
C ALA A 92 -1.44 6.75 12.91
N ARG A 93 -2.20 7.47 13.75
CA ARG A 93 -1.83 7.69 15.16
C ARG A 93 -1.76 6.39 15.97
N ALA A 94 -2.65 5.44 15.67
CA ALA A 94 -2.62 4.13 16.34
C ALA A 94 -1.38 3.29 15.98
N HIS A 95 -0.73 3.56 14.84
CA HIS A 95 0.37 2.73 14.30
C HIS A 95 1.74 3.43 14.27
N ALA A 96 1.81 4.77 14.28
CA ALA A 96 3.07 5.52 14.09
C ALA A 96 3.79 5.97 15.39
N GLY A 97 3.19 5.72 16.56
CA GLY A 97 3.72 6.14 17.86
C GLY A 97 3.61 7.66 18.13
N GLU A 98 3.68 8.06 19.40
CA GLU A 98 3.29 9.42 19.85
C GLU A 98 4.18 10.59 19.37
N LYS A 99 5.37 10.35 18.81
CA LYS A 99 6.38 11.40 18.54
C LYS A 99 6.58 11.73 17.05
N THR A 100 5.76 11.17 16.17
CA THR A 100 5.90 11.34 14.71
C THR A 100 4.95 12.41 14.20
N SER A 101 5.37 13.25 13.24
CA SER A 101 4.45 14.19 12.58
C SER A 101 3.33 13.44 11.84
N GLU A 102 2.17 14.05 11.67
CA GLU A 102 1.02 13.41 10.99
C GLU A 102 1.38 12.95 9.56
N ASP A 103 2.10 13.78 8.80
CA ASP A 103 2.57 13.44 7.45
C ASP A 103 3.47 12.20 7.47
N GLU A 104 4.45 12.15 8.37
CA GLU A 104 5.37 11.02 8.45
C GLU A 104 4.66 9.75 8.95
N ALA A 105 3.70 9.91 9.86
CA ALA A 105 2.85 8.83 10.32
C ALA A 105 2.05 8.24 9.13
N LEU A 106 1.41 9.08 8.31
CA LEU A 106 0.65 8.65 7.14
C LEU A 106 1.53 8.02 6.06
N ARG A 107 2.73 8.58 5.80
CA ARG A 107 3.70 7.97 4.87
C ARG A 107 4.08 6.56 5.32
N ARG A 108 4.50 6.39 6.57
CA ARG A 108 4.99 5.11 7.13
C ARG A 108 3.90 4.07 7.31
N THR A 109 2.68 4.47 7.65
CA THR A 109 1.61 3.54 8.01
C THR A 109 0.63 3.26 6.88
N VAL A 110 0.53 4.16 5.89
CA VAL A 110 -0.42 4.03 4.78
C VAL A 110 0.28 3.97 3.42
N LEU A 111 1.00 5.03 3.01
CA LEU A 111 1.54 5.11 1.65
C LEU A 111 2.55 4.01 1.34
N VAL A 112 3.59 3.89 2.18
CA VAL A 112 4.67 2.91 1.96
C VAL A 112 4.14 1.48 2.09
N PRO A 113 3.36 1.10 3.12
CA PRO A 113 2.79 -0.24 3.18
C PRO A 113 1.85 -0.56 2.02
N LEU A 114 1.02 0.39 1.56
CA LEU A 114 0.17 0.18 0.40
C LEU A 114 1.03 -0.12 -0.84
N LEU A 115 2.04 0.70 -1.12
CA LEU A 115 2.91 0.50 -2.27
C LEU A 115 3.64 -0.85 -2.22
N VAL A 116 4.18 -1.22 -1.06
CA VAL A 116 4.80 -2.54 -0.84
C VAL A 116 3.80 -3.66 -1.14
N ARG A 117 2.58 -3.56 -0.61
CA ARG A 117 1.52 -4.56 -0.82
C ARG A 117 1.10 -4.71 -2.27
N VAL A 118 1.05 -3.62 -3.04
CA VAL A 118 0.77 -3.69 -4.48
C VAL A 118 1.95 -4.35 -5.20
N SER A 119 3.17 -3.92 -4.88
CA SER A 119 4.40 -4.43 -5.52
C SER A 119 4.63 -5.92 -5.28
N GLU A 120 4.36 -6.42 -4.07
CA GLU A 120 4.47 -7.84 -3.73
C GLU A 120 3.46 -8.75 -4.45
N ARG A 121 2.35 -8.17 -4.96
CA ARG A 121 1.31 -8.90 -5.70
C ARG A 121 1.56 -8.91 -7.20
N CYS A 122 2.36 -7.97 -7.70
CA CYS A 122 2.74 -7.88 -9.10
C CYS A 122 3.97 -8.75 -9.40
N ALA A 123 4.07 -9.23 -10.64
CA ALA A 123 5.29 -9.83 -11.14
C ALA A 123 6.32 -8.74 -11.51
N GLY A 124 7.01 -8.19 -10.51
CA GLY A 124 7.88 -7.03 -10.67
C GLY A 124 7.09 -5.71 -10.67
N PHE A 125 7.57 -4.69 -11.39
CA PHE A 125 6.89 -3.40 -11.52
C PHE A 125 6.04 -3.30 -12.79
N ASP A 126 5.47 -4.42 -13.24
CA ASP A 126 4.40 -4.43 -14.24
C ASP A 126 3.05 -4.18 -13.54
N TRP A 127 2.34 -3.12 -13.94
CA TRP A 127 1.16 -2.67 -13.22
C TRP A 127 -0.02 -3.61 -13.43
N GLU A 128 -0.63 -4.07 -12.33
CA GLU A 128 -1.84 -4.86 -12.36
C GLU A 128 -2.96 -4.18 -11.57
N ASP A 129 -4.05 -3.80 -12.24
CA ASP A 129 -5.20 -3.16 -11.59
C ASP A 129 -5.77 -4.01 -10.44
N SER A 130 -5.77 -5.34 -10.59
CA SER A 130 -6.28 -6.27 -9.59
C SER A 130 -5.42 -6.32 -8.31
N ALA A 131 -4.10 -6.10 -8.44
CA ALA A 131 -3.18 -6.03 -7.31
C ALA A 131 -3.46 -4.78 -6.47
N PHE A 132 -3.64 -3.63 -7.15
CA PHE A 132 -4.06 -2.39 -6.50
C PHE A 132 -5.43 -2.52 -5.84
N ASP A 133 -6.44 -2.99 -6.57
CA ASP A 133 -7.80 -3.08 -6.06
C ASP A 133 -7.88 -3.98 -4.80
N SER A 134 -7.13 -5.08 -4.80
CA SER A 134 -7.04 -6.00 -3.65
C SER A 134 -6.34 -5.35 -2.44
N ALA A 135 -5.20 -4.70 -2.66
CA ALA A 135 -4.46 -4.01 -1.60
C ALA A 135 -5.24 -2.82 -1.03
N TYR A 136 -5.92 -2.06 -1.89
CA TYR A 136 -6.79 -0.96 -1.48
C TYR A 136 -7.99 -1.46 -0.68
N ALA A 137 -8.63 -2.57 -1.07
CA ALA A 137 -9.74 -3.15 -0.31
C ALA A 137 -9.31 -3.61 1.09
N GLU A 138 -8.08 -4.12 1.26
CA GLU A 138 -7.50 -4.44 2.57
C GLU A 138 -7.24 -3.20 3.42
N LEU A 139 -6.68 -2.14 2.82
CA LEU A 139 -6.49 -0.86 3.48
C LEU A 139 -7.83 -0.26 3.92
N GLU A 140 -8.82 -0.23 3.02
CA GLU A 140 -10.14 0.32 3.29
C GLU A 140 -10.85 -0.43 4.44
N ARG A 141 -10.72 -1.77 4.50
CA ARG A 141 -11.19 -2.55 5.65
C ARG A 141 -10.48 -2.15 6.95
N SER A 142 -9.19 -1.85 6.89
CA SER A 142 -8.39 -1.47 8.06
C SER A 142 -8.69 -0.05 8.55
N LEU A 143 -8.91 0.89 7.63
CA LEU A 143 -9.22 2.30 7.95
C LEU A 143 -10.62 2.44 8.58
N PHE A 144 -11.63 1.84 7.97
CA PHE A 144 -13.03 2.06 8.33
C PHE A 144 -13.63 0.94 9.19
N GLY A 145 -12.92 -0.18 9.36
CA GLY A 145 -13.41 -1.38 10.05
C GLY A 145 -14.56 -2.10 9.33
N GLU A 146 -15.12 -3.11 10.03
CA GLU A 146 -16.40 -3.70 9.70
C GLU A 146 -17.54 -2.73 10.06
N ARG A 147 -18.54 -2.60 9.17
CA ARG A 147 -19.60 -1.57 9.19
C ARG A 147 -20.10 -1.21 10.61
N ARG A 148 -20.07 0.08 10.96
CA ARG A 148 -21.10 0.65 11.85
C ARG A 148 -22.21 1.21 10.97
N SER A 149 -23.30 0.46 10.83
CA SER A 149 -24.51 0.95 10.20
C SER A 149 -25.19 1.97 11.11
N TYR A 150 -25.13 3.26 10.77
CA TYR A 150 -25.95 4.28 11.39
C TYR A 150 -27.27 4.37 10.62
N ALA A 151 -28.35 3.90 11.23
CA ALA A 151 -29.70 4.14 10.74
C ALA A 151 -30.16 5.50 11.25
N ALA A 152 -30.35 6.47 10.35
CA ALA A 152 -31.04 7.71 10.69
C ALA A 152 -32.55 7.43 10.70
N LEU A 153 -33.18 7.53 11.87
CA LEU A 153 -34.63 7.53 11.99
C LEU A 153 -35.11 8.98 11.84
N ALA A 154 -35.73 9.29 10.71
CA ALA A 154 -36.45 10.55 10.53
C ALA A 154 -37.90 10.38 11.02
N PRO A 155 -38.38 11.17 11.99
CA PRO A 155 -39.80 11.18 12.33
C PRO A 155 -40.59 11.81 11.18
N LEU A 156 -41.65 11.12 10.74
CA LEU A 156 -42.66 11.69 9.85
C LEU A 156 -43.55 12.62 10.69
N VAL A 157 -43.53 13.91 10.35
CA VAL A 157 -44.51 14.91 10.82
C VAL A 157 -45.76 14.88 9.97
#